data_AF-A0A3D4KTC0-F1
#
_entry.id   AF-A0A3D4KTC0-F1
#
_cell.length_a   1.000
_cell.length_b   1.000
_cell.length_c   1.000
_cell.angle_alpha   90.00
_cell.angle_beta   90.00
_cell.angle_gamma   90.00
#
_symmetry.space_group_name_H-M   'P 1'
#
loop_
_entity.id
_entity.type
_entity.pdbx_description
1 polymer ?
#
loop_
_entity_poly.entity_id
_entity_poly.type
_entity_poly.pdbx_seq_one_letter_code
_entity_poly.pdbx_strand_id
1 'polypeptide(L)'
;MEKSVAQAGVELARFIEQHPRLWVITGAGVSTDSGIPDYRDANGQWKRPPPVQHGDFMASLSVRQRYWARALVGFKALREAQISGAHQALAALEAMGFVELLVTQNVDRLHQRAGSKRVIDLHGRADLVKCMTCHYQMMRHAMHSEMARMNPAFAVLNATHAPDGDADLETDFSTFRVLDCPRCGGILKPDVVYYGDVVPAERRQAAQAGLNKADAVLAVGTSLMVFSGYRFCRDAHSMGLPIASLSLGVTRADTLLSHQWRAPLTPVLTHAVKRLTLGQRALDTHGLPSSQNRQGASRS
;
A
#
# COMPACT_ATOMS: atom_id res chain seq x y z
N MET A 1 22.73 -10.22 13.78
CA MET A 1 23.37 -10.79 12.59
C MET A 1 22.37 -10.65 11.44
N GLU A 2 22.69 -9.84 10.45
CA GLU A 2 21.82 -9.58 9.29
C GLU A 2 21.63 -10.89 8.52
N LYS A 3 20.39 -11.37 8.38
CA LYS A 3 20.12 -12.63 7.65
C LYS A 3 20.37 -12.39 6.16
N SER A 4 20.99 -13.35 5.48
CA SER A 4 21.12 -13.27 4.04
C SER A 4 19.73 -13.24 3.38
N VAL A 5 19.60 -12.53 2.26
CA VAL A 5 18.33 -12.43 1.50
C VAL A 5 17.73 -13.82 1.21
N ALA A 6 18.58 -14.79 0.86
CA ALA A 6 18.13 -16.16 0.58
C ALA A 6 17.57 -16.83 1.84
N GLN A 7 18.25 -16.71 2.99
CA GLN A 7 17.75 -17.26 4.24
C GLN A 7 16.41 -16.62 4.65
N ALA A 8 16.31 -15.29 4.59
CA ALA A 8 15.08 -14.58 4.87
C ALA A 8 13.94 -15.01 3.94
N GLY A 9 14.22 -15.18 2.64
CA GLY A 9 13.25 -15.67 1.67
C GLY A 9 12.77 -17.10 1.95
N VAL A 10 13.68 -17.99 2.37
CA VAL A 10 13.36 -19.37 2.78
C VAL A 10 12.47 -19.41 4.01
N GLU A 11 12.79 -18.60 5.02
CA GLU A 11 12.01 -18.52 6.25
C GLU A 11 10.64 -17.89 6.02
N LEU A 12 10.56 -16.84 5.20
CA LEU A 12 9.31 -16.23 4.81
C LEU A 12 8.43 -17.21 4.04
N ALA A 13 8.97 -17.94 3.07
CA ALA A 13 8.21 -18.98 2.36
C ALA A 13 7.62 -20.02 3.32
N ARG A 14 8.41 -20.48 4.31
CA ARG A 14 7.93 -21.43 5.32
C ARG A 14 6.80 -20.85 6.17
N PHE A 15 6.91 -19.59 6.59
CA PHE A 15 5.85 -18.90 7.33
C PHE A 15 4.55 -18.83 6.50
N ILE A 16 4.66 -18.53 5.22
CA ILE A 16 3.52 -18.47 4.28
C ILE A 16 2.88 -19.85 4.09
N GLU A 17 3.67 -20.92 3.96
CA GLU A 17 3.15 -22.30 3.85
C GLU A 17 2.39 -22.73 5.10
N GLN A 18 2.85 -22.33 6.28
CA GLN A 18 2.22 -22.63 7.57
C GLN A 18 0.93 -21.83 7.79
N HIS A 19 0.80 -20.66 7.14
CA HIS A 19 -0.30 -19.72 7.32
C HIS A 19 -0.84 -19.25 5.95
N PRO A 20 -1.63 -20.09 5.26
CA PRO A 20 -2.03 -19.83 3.88
C PRO A 20 -3.10 -18.76 3.70
N ARG A 21 -3.64 -18.17 4.77
CA ARG A 21 -4.63 -17.08 4.71
C ARG A 21 -4.07 -15.83 5.33
N LEU A 22 -3.05 -15.27 4.70
CA LEU A 22 -2.37 -14.08 5.22
C LEU A 22 -3.26 -12.84 5.13
N TRP A 23 -3.34 -12.11 6.23
CA TRP A 23 -3.73 -10.72 6.21
C TRP A 23 -2.47 -9.86 6.07
N VAL A 24 -2.32 -9.21 4.92
CA VAL A 24 -1.13 -8.43 4.60
C VAL A 24 -1.40 -6.96 4.87
N ILE A 25 -0.48 -6.26 5.57
CA ILE A 25 -0.48 -4.81 5.65
C ILE A 25 0.78 -4.20 5.06
N THR A 26 0.61 -3.24 4.15
CA THR A 26 1.74 -2.54 3.52
C THR A 26 1.77 -1.06 3.87
N GLY A 27 2.95 -0.45 3.75
CA GLY A 27 3.17 0.99 3.85
C GLY A 27 4.13 1.50 2.79
N ALA A 28 4.57 2.76 2.91
CA ALA A 28 5.30 3.45 1.84
C ALA A 28 6.60 2.73 1.42
N GLY A 29 7.17 1.90 2.29
CA GLY A 29 8.37 1.11 2.00
C GLY A 29 8.22 0.15 0.81
N VAL A 30 7.02 -0.34 0.48
CA VAL A 30 6.84 -1.19 -0.72
C VAL A 30 6.95 -0.41 -2.03
N SER A 31 6.83 0.92 -1.97
CA SER A 31 6.82 1.82 -3.13
C SER A 31 8.14 2.60 -3.30
N THR A 32 9.15 2.37 -2.45
CA THR A 32 10.45 3.06 -2.57
C THR A 32 11.17 2.70 -3.87
N ASP A 33 11.15 1.41 -4.25
CA ASP A 33 11.71 0.92 -5.51
C ASP A 33 10.92 1.43 -6.74
N SER A 34 9.73 2.00 -6.53
CA SER A 34 8.89 2.62 -7.55
C SER A 34 9.20 4.11 -7.78
N GLY A 35 10.18 4.66 -7.06
CA GLY A 35 10.53 6.08 -7.09
C GLY A 35 9.62 6.97 -6.23
N ILE A 36 8.70 6.37 -5.45
CA ILE A 36 7.87 7.09 -4.48
C ILE A 36 8.62 7.09 -3.15
N PRO A 37 8.99 8.25 -2.58
CA PRO A 37 9.69 8.28 -1.30
C PRO A 37 8.83 7.70 -0.18
N ASP A 38 9.42 7.34 0.95
CA ASP A 38 8.70 7.04 2.19
C ASP A 38 8.69 8.24 3.14
N TYR A 39 7.86 8.17 4.18
CA TYR A 39 7.72 9.27 5.15
C TYR A 39 8.76 9.23 6.27
N ARG A 40 9.33 8.04 6.55
CA ARG A 40 10.10 7.78 7.77
C ARG A 40 11.43 7.11 7.49
N ASP A 41 12.42 7.36 8.35
CA ASP A 41 13.72 6.68 8.34
C ASP A 41 13.68 5.29 9.00
N ALA A 42 14.84 4.64 9.04
CA ALA A 42 15.00 3.32 9.65
C ALA A 42 14.70 3.30 11.16
N ASN A 43 14.74 4.47 11.82
CA ASN A 43 14.41 4.65 13.23
C ASN A 43 12.94 5.05 13.45
N GLY A 44 12.16 5.18 12.37
CA GLY A 44 10.76 5.61 12.41
C GLY A 44 10.57 7.13 12.56
N GLN A 45 11.61 7.93 12.43
CA GLN A 45 11.55 9.40 12.48
C GLN A 45 11.14 9.99 11.14
N TRP A 46 10.57 11.20 11.14
CA TRP A 46 10.14 11.89 9.94
C TRP A 46 11.32 12.32 9.06
N LYS A 47 11.26 12.03 7.75
CA LYS A 47 12.25 12.50 6.76
C LYS A 47 11.96 13.91 6.23
N ARG A 48 10.71 14.38 6.35
CA ARG A 48 10.20 15.66 5.83
C ARG A 48 9.18 16.25 6.81
N PRO A 49 8.83 17.55 6.71
CA PRO A 49 7.75 18.14 7.48
C PRO A 49 6.46 17.31 7.38
N PRO A 50 5.68 17.22 8.48
CA PRO A 50 4.46 16.42 8.49
C PRO A 50 3.45 16.94 7.46
N PRO A 51 2.58 16.07 6.92
CA PRO A 51 1.62 16.45 5.88
C PRO A 51 0.58 17.45 6.40
N VAL A 52 -0.16 18.05 5.46
CA VAL A 52 -1.29 18.94 5.75
C VAL A 52 -2.27 18.30 6.75
N GLN A 53 -2.68 19.08 7.76
CA GLN A 53 -3.70 18.67 8.71
C GLN A 53 -5.10 18.83 8.09
N HIS A 54 -5.99 17.90 8.40
CA HIS A 54 -7.38 17.95 7.94
C HIS A 54 -8.08 19.26 8.34
N GLY A 55 -7.93 19.66 9.61
CA GLY A 55 -8.53 20.91 10.11
C GLY A 55 -8.08 22.13 9.32
N ASP A 56 -6.78 22.27 9.08
CA ASP A 56 -6.21 23.40 8.35
C ASP A 56 -6.70 23.45 6.90
N PHE A 57 -6.74 22.29 6.22
CA PHE A 57 -7.25 22.21 4.85
C PHE A 57 -8.72 22.62 4.74
N MET A 58 -9.54 22.21 5.71
CA MET A 58 -10.96 22.55 5.73
C MET A 58 -11.20 24.02 6.07
N ALA A 59 -10.42 24.58 7.01
CA ALA A 59 -10.61 25.94 7.51
C ALA A 59 -10.02 27.03 6.58
N SER A 60 -8.93 26.76 5.87
CA SER A 60 -8.15 27.81 5.20
C SER A 60 -8.06 27.64 3.68
N LEU A 61 -8.49 28.68 2.95
CA LEU A 61 -8.31 28.75 1.50
C LEU A 61 -6.83 28.78 1.12
N SER A 62 -5.98 29.52 1.84
CA SER A 62 -4.55 29.63 1.51
C SER A 62 -3.82 28.28 1.67
N VAL A 63 -4.24 27.46 2.63
CA VAL A 63 -3.75 26.07 2.78
C VAL A 63 -4.17 25.21 1.60
N ARG A 64 -5.43 25.34 1.13
CA ARG A 64 -5.89 24.63 -0.08
C ARG A 64 -5.16 25.09 -1.33
N GLN A 65 -4.94 26.40 -1.50
CA GLN A 65 -4.18 26.95 -2.62
C GLN A 65 -2.77 26.38 -2.66
N ARG A 66 -2.05 26.43 -1.54
CA ARG A 66 -0.71 25.85 -1.41
C ARG A 66 -0.69 24.36 -1.73
N TYR A 67 -1.60 23.59 -1.13
CA TYR A 67 -1.68 22.15 -1.35
C TYR A 67 -1.94 21.80 -2.82
N TRP A 68 -2.96 22.41 -3.44
CA TRP A 68 -3.35 22.08 -4.80
C TRP A 68 -2.33 22.55 -5.84
N ALA A 69 -1.65 23.68 -5.60
CA ALA A 69 -0.56 24.15 -6.44
C ALA A 69 0.64 23.20 -6.41
N ARG A 70 1.10 22.82 -5.21
CA ARG A 70 2.19 21.84 -5.03
C ARG A 70 1.82 20.49 -5.66
N ALA A 71 0.62 20.00 -5.41
CA ALA A 71 0.16 18.73 -5.95
C ALA A 71 -0.06 18.75 -7.47
N LEU A 72 -0.35 19.90 -8.08
CA LEU A 72 -0.44 20.01 -9.55
C LEU A 72 0.91 19.69 -10.21
N VAL A 73 2.01 20.11 -9.58
CA VAL A 73 3.38 19.79 -10.00
C VAL A 73 3.77 18.39 -9.55
N GLY A 74 3.39 18.02 -8.31
CA GLY A 74 3.89 16.83 -7.62
C GLY A 74 3.27 15.50 -8.02
N PHE A 75 2.03 15.51 -8.49
CA PHE A 75 1.27 14.29 -8.76
C PHE A 75 1.79 13.49 -9.96
N LYS A 76 2.62 14.11 -10.82
CA LYS A 76 3.23 13.44 -11.97
C LYS A 76 4.03 12.19 -11.54
N ALA A 77 4.83 12.29 -10.48
CA ALA A 77 5.61 11.16 -9.97
C ALA A 77 4.73 9.99 -9.51
N LEU A 78 3.66 10.26 -8.76
CA LEU A 78 2.75 9.21 -8.30
C LEU A 78 2.02 8.53 -9.47
N ARG A 79 1.62 9.32 -10.49
CA ARG A 79 0.99 8.81 -11.70
C ARG A 79 1.94 7.95 -12.54
N GLU A 80 3.20 8.34 -12.65
CA GLU A 80 4.21 7.70 -13.52
C GLU A 80 5.03 6.63 -12.81
N ALA A 81 4.86 6.47 -11.49
CA ALA A 81 5.53 5.47 -10.67
C ALA A 81 5.36 4.07 -11.28
N GLN A 82 6.46 3.32 -11.36
CA GLN A 82 6.48 1.97 -11.88
C GLN A 82 6.08 0.96 -10.80
N ILE A 83 5.62 -0.22 -11.20
CA ILE A 83 5.28 -1.27 -10.23
C ILE A 83 6.59 -1.87 -9.69
N SER A 84 6.79 -1.88 -8.37
CA SER A 84 7.98 -2.52 -7.76
C SER A 84 7.87 -4.04 -7.75
N GLY A 85 9.01 -4.73 -7.62
CA GLY A 85 9.03 -6.18 -7.46
C GLY A 85 8.32 -6.67 -6.20
N ALA A 86 8.27 -5.86 -5.13
CA ALA A 86 7.48 -6.15 -3.95
C ALA A 86 5.97 -6.23 -4.26
N HIS A 87 5.43 -5.29 -5.04
CA HIS A 87 4.03 -5.34 -5.46
C HIS A 87 3.75 -6.55 -6.35
N GLN A 88 4.63 -6.85 -7.30
CA GLN A 88 4.50 -8.03 -8.17
C GLN A 88 4.51 -9.34 -7.37
N ALA A 89 5.42 -9.46 -6.39
CA ALA A 89 5.51 -10.64 -5.56
C ALA A 89 4.28 -10.82 -4.66
N LEU A 90 3.76 -9.74 -4.07
CA LEU A 90 2.53 -9.80 -3.26
C LEU A 90 1.30 -10.17 -4.12
N ALA A 91 1.19 -9.64 -5.33
CA ALA A 91 0.16 -10.04 -6.28
C ALA A 91 0.28 -11.52 -6.67
N ALA A 92 1.50 -12.02 -6.86
CA ALA A 92 1.76 -13.44 -7.13
C ALA A 92 1.34 -14.33 -5.94
N LEU A 93 1.67 -13.93 -4.70
CA LEU A 93 1.22 -14.65 -3.50
C LEU A 93 -0.30 -14.70 -3.40
N GLU A 94 -1.01 -13.61 -3.72
CA GLU A 94 -2.47 -13.62 -3.78
C GLU A 94 -2.99 -14.57 -4.86
N ALA A 95 -2.41 -14.54 -6.06
CA ALA A 95 -2.79 -15.41 -7.17
C ALA A 95 -2.55 -16.90 -6.85
N MET A 96 -1.55 -17.20 -6.03
CA MET A 96 -1.25 -18.55 -5.52
C MET A 96 -2.15 -18.98 -4.35
N GLY A 97 -3.05 -18.11 -3.88
CA GLY A 97 -4.02 -18.40 -2.83
C GLY A 97 -3.52 -18.14 -1.40
N PHE A 98 -2.34 -17.54 -1.22
CA PHE A 98 -1.71 -17.36 0.10
C PHE A 98 -2.13 -16.08 0.85
N VAL A 99 -2.83 -15.16 0.18
CA VAL A 99 -3.27 -13.89 0.77
C VAL A 99 -4.78 -13.93 0.93
N GLU A 100 -5.31 -13.74 2.14
CA GLU A 100 -6.75 -13.56 2.38
C GLU A 100 -7.19 -12.14 1.99
N LEU A 101 -6.41 -11.15 2.42
CA LEU A 101 -6.67 -9.74 2.18
C LEU A 101 -5.38 -8.92 2.24
N LEU A 102 -5.23 -7.98 1.33
CA LEU A 102 -4.17 -6.96 1.38
C LEU A 102 -4.76 -5.61 1.79
N VAL A 103 -4.22 -5.03 2.86
CA VAL A 103 -4.58 -3.70 3.35
C VAL A 103 -3.39 -2.77 3.18
N THR A 104 -3.52 -1.73 2.36
CA THR A 104 -2.43 -0.79 2.12
C THR A 104 -2.70 0.54 2.81
N GLN A 105 -1.66 1.08 3.47
CA GLN A 105 -1.64 2.47 3.94
C GLN A 105 -1.30 3.44 2.81
N ASN A 106 -0.84 2.93 1.66
CA ASN A 106 -0.46 3.76 0.53
C ASN A 106 -1.71 4.21 -0.24
N VAL A 107 -1.56 5.33 -0.95
CA VAL A 107 -2.61 5.95 -1.74
C VAL A 107 -2.31 5.91 -3.25
N ASP A 108 -1.27 5.15 -3.63
CA ASP A 108 -0.59 5.15 -4.94
C ASP A 108 -1.18 4.20 -5.99
N ARG A 109 -2.08 3.29 -5.58
CA ARG A 109 -2.73 2.28 -6.43
C ARG A 109 -1.79 1.25 -7.06
N LEU A 110 -0.55 1.13 -6.59
CA LEU A 110 0.45 0.23 -7.18
C LEU A 110 0.12 -1.25 -6.98
N HIS A 111 -0.53 -1.63 -5.87
CA HIS A 111 -0.99 -3.01 -5.65
C HIS A 111 -1.99 -3.48 -6.70
N GLN A 112 -2.97 -2.63 -7.00
CA GLN A 112 -4.00 -2.96 -7.99
C GLN A 112 -3.41 -2.95 -9.40
N ARG A 113 -2.50 -2.01 -9.70
CA ARG A 113 -1.74 -2.01 -10.97
C ARG A 113 -0.86 -3.26 -11.13
N ALA A 114 -0.36 -3.82 -10.04
CA ALA A 114 0.39 -5.08 -10.02
C ALA A 114 -0.47 -6.34 -10.20
N GLY A 115 -1.80 -6.21 -10.15
CA GLY A 115 -2.74 -7.33 -10.31
C GLY A 115 -3.34 -7.85 -9.01
N SER A 116 -3.05 -7.23 -7.86
CA SER A 116 -3.73 -7.58 -6.60
C SER A 116 -5.22 -7.24 -6.69
N LYS A 117 -6.09 -8.17 -6.29
CA LYS A 117 -7.55 -8.06 -6.47
C LYS A 117 -8.26 -7.72 -5.16
N ARG A 118 -7.88 -8.36 -4.04
CA ARG A 118 -8.46 -8.12 -2.72
C ARG A 118 -7.63 -7.08 -1.96
N VAL A 119 -7.83 -5.81 -2.33
CA VAL A 119 -7.09 -4.68 -1.75
C VAL A 119 -8.03 -3.70 -1.05
N ILE A 120 -7.72 -3.34 0.20
CA ILE A 120 -8.31 -2.20 0.89
C ILE A 120 -7.30 -1.05 0.94
N ASP A 121 -7.66 0.05 0.29
CA ASP A 121 -6.96 1.33 0.37
C ASP A 121 -7.31 2.02 1.71
N LEU A 122 -6.62 1.65 2.80
CA LEU A 122 -6.96 2.05 4.17
C LEU A 122 -6.99 3.58 4.31
N HIS A 123 -6.00 4.26 3.74
CA HIS A 123 -5.92 5.72 3.76
C HIS A 123 -6.52 6.36 2.50
N GLY A 124 -7.26 5.59 1.70
CA GLY A 124 -7.91 6.07 0.49
C GLY A 124 -6.98 6.12 -0.73
N ARG A 125 -7.33 6.92 -1.73
CA ARG A 125 -6.64 6.94 -3.03
C ARG A 125 -6.34 8.36 -3.49
N ALA A 126 -5.11 8.58 -3.95
CA ALA A 126 -4.67 9.88 -4.46
C ALA A 126 -5.15 10.14 -5.90
N ASP A 127 -5.54 9.09 -6.64
CA ASP A 127 -6.10 9.20 -7.99
C ASP A 127 -7.55 9.71 -8.02
N LEU A 128 -8.16 9.89 -6.85
CA LEU A 128 -9.52 10.41 -6.68
C LEU A 128 -9.59 11.70 -5.87
N VAL A 129 -10.63 12.46 -6.17
CA VAL A 129 -11.04 13.65 -5.42
C VAL A 129 -12.50 13.50 -5.05
N LYS A 130 -12.85 13.92 -3.84
CA LYS A 130 -14.21 13.91 -3.30
C LYS A 130 -14.61 15.30 -2.80
N CYS A 131 -15.87 15.68 -3.03
CA CYS A 131 -16.49 16.84 -2.41
C CYS A 131 -16.85 16.54 -0.95
N MET A 132 -16.43 17.42 -0.05
CA MET A 132 -16.67 17.29 1.38
C MET A 132 -18.12 17.63 1.78
N THR A 133 -18.92 18.17 0.85
CA THR A 133 -20.34 18.51 1.08
C THR A 133 -21.27 17.49 0.43
N CYS A 134 -21.25 17.36 -0.90
CA CYS A 134 -22.21 16.53 -1.63
C CYS A 134 -21.67 15.14 -2.02
N HIS A 135 -20.44 14.80 -1.60
CA HIS A 135 -19.78 13.52 -1.90
C HIS A 135 -19.55 13.22 -3.38
N TYR A 136 -19.72 14.20 -4.27
CA TYR A 136 -19.30 14.09 -5.68
C TYR A 136 -17.85 13.63 -5.77
N GLN A 137 -17.58 12.68 -6.68
CA GLN A 137 -16.25 12.16 -6.94
C GLN A 137 -15.84 12.40 -8.38
N MET A 138 -14.54 12.63 -8.59
CA MET A 138 -13.93 12.69 -9.91
C MET A 138 -12.49 12.20 -9.87
N MET A 139 -11.97 11.83 -11.03
CA MET A 139 -10.56 11.48 -11.17
C MET A 139 -9.68 12.70 -10.95
N ARG A 140 -8.59 12.51 -10.20
CA ARG A 140 -7.61 13.56 -9.87
C ARG A 140 -6.99 14.20 -11.11
N HIS A 141 -6.70 13.40 -12.14
CA HIS A 141 -6.12 13.92 -13.38
C HIS A 141 -7.06 14.90 -14.09
N ALA A 142 -8.37 14.65 -14.09
CA ALA A 142 -9.35 15.55 -14.71
C ALA A 142 -9.44 16.88 -13.98
N MET A 143 -9.42 16.84 -12.64
CA MET A 143 -9.35 18.06 -11.83
C MET A 143 -8.06 18.83 -12.06
N HIS A 144 -6.93 18.13 -12.15
CA HIS A 144 -5.62 18.75 -12.42
C HIS A 144 -5.54 19.37 -13.81
N SER A 145 -6.11 18.75 -14.84
CA SER A 145 -6.21 19.36 -16.18
C SER A 145 -6.97 20.69 -16.13
N GLU A 146 -8.09 20.74 -15.40
CA GLU A 146 -8.86 21.99 -15.26
C GLU A 146 -8.11 23.02 -14.42
N MET A 147 -7.49 22.61 -13.32
CA MET A 147 -6.65 23.50 -12.50
C MET A 147 -5.45 24.04 -13.28
N ALA A 148 -4.82 23.26 -14.14
CA ALA A 148 -3.74 23.73 -15.00
C ALA A 148 -4.22 24.82 -15.98
N ARG A 149 -5.40 24.63 -16.58
CA ARG A 149 -6.05 25.62 -17.45
C ARG A 149 -6.39 26.91 -16.70
N MET A 150 -6.84 26.79 -15.45
CA MET A 150 -7.13 27.93 -14.57
C MET A 150 -5.86 28.63 -14.07
N ASN A 151 -4.71 27.95 -14.05
CA ASN A 151 -3.47 28.43 -13.43
C ASN A 151 -2.25 28.23 -14.35
N PRO A 152 -2.22 28.86 -15.54
CA PRO A 152 -1.16 28.63 -16.53
C PRO A 152 0.25 28.95 -15.99
N ALA A 153 0.39 29.95 -15.10
CA ALA A 153 1.67 30.30 -14.47
C ALA A 153 2.24 29.20 -13.56
N PHE A 154 1.39 28.34 -12.98
CA PHE A 154 1.81 27.25 -12.10
C PHE A 154 2.02 25.94 -12.87
N ALA A 155 1.33 25.76 -14.00
CA ALA A 155 1.40 24.52 -14.79
C ALA A 155 2.80 24.27 -15.42
N VAL A 156 3.65 25.29 -15.51
CA VAL A 156 5.00 25.23 -16.10
C VAL A 156 6.11 24.97 -15.08
N LEU A 157 5.80 24.90 -13.79
CA LEU A 157 6.79 24.74 -12.71
C LEU A 157 7.20 23.26 -12.54
N ASN A 158 8.48 23.01 -12.23
CA ASN A 158 9.03 21.69 -11.89
C ASN A 158 9.57 21.71 -10.44
N ALA A 159 9.28 20.68 -9.63
CA ALA A 159 9.71 20.58 -8.22
C ALA A 159 9.89 19.12 -7.77
N THR A 160 10.62 18.90 -6.67
CA THR A 160 10.82 17.59 -6.01
C THR A 160 9.56 17.11 -5.27
N HIS A 161 9.32 15.79 -5.24
CA HIS A 161 8.02 15.19 -4.84
C HIS A 161 8.06 14.43 -3.50
N ALA A 162 6.91 14.32 -2.83
CA ALA A 162 6.62 13.60 -1.60
C ALA A 162 5.74 12.35 -1.87
N PRO A 163 5.55 11.45 -0.88
CA PRO A 163 4.93 10.14 -1.12
C PRO A 163 3.45 10.18 -1.51
N ASP A 164 2.71 11.22 -1.11
CA ASP A 164 1.31 11.48 -1.48
C ASP A 164 1.17 12.29 -2.78
N GLY A 165 2.28 12.59 -3.46
CA GLY A 165 2.31 13.42 -4.65
C GLY A 165 2.30 14.93 -4.36
N ASP A 166 2.54 15.35 -3.11
CA ASP A 166 2.87 16.74 -2.78
C ASP A 166 4.28 17.10 -3.31
N ALA A 167 4.58 18.38 -3.51
CA ALA A 167 5.89 18.83 -3.98
C ALA A 167 6.42 20.00 -3.15
N ASP A 168 7.73 20.03 -2.92
CA ASP A 168 8.36 21.13 -2.17
C ASP A 168 8.55 22.34 -3.11
N LEU A 169 7.58 23.27 -3.06
CA LEU A 169 7.57 24.52 -3.82
C LEU A 169 7.38 25.70 -2.85
N GLU A 170 8.27 26.68 -2.91
CA GLU A 170 8.18 27.92 -2.15
C GLU A 170 7.94 29.08 -3.12
N THR A 171 6.69 29.51 -3.24
CA THR A 171 6.25 30.63 -4.08
C THR A 171 5.01 31.29 -3.48
N ASP A 172 4.58 32.43 -4.04
CA ASP A 172 3.31 33.01 -3.65
C ASP A 172 2.14 32.24 -4.28
N PHE A 173 1.36 31.57 -3.43
CA PHE A 173 0.19 30.78 -3.82
C PHE A 173 -1.11 31.58 -3.83
N SER A 174 -1.09 32.85 -3.44
CA SER A 174 -2.30 33.69 -3.29
C SER A 174 -3.11 33.81 -4.58
N THR A 175 -2.45 33.73 -5.73
CA THR A 175 -3.04 33.82 -7.07
C THR A 175 -3.54 32.47 -7.60
N PHE A 176 -3.24 31.35 -6.94
CA PHE A 176 -3.68 30.03 -7.38
C PHE A 176 -5.19 29.88 -7.19
N ARG A 177 -5.91 29.57 -8.25
CA ARG A 177 -7.35 29.31 -8.25
C ARG A 177 -7.61 27.83 -8.00
N VAL A 178 -8.30 27.53 -6.91
CA VAL A 178 -8.73 26.18 -6.56
C VAL A 178 -10.07 25.89 -7.25
N LEU A 179 -10.21 24.72 -7.88
CA LEU A 179 -11.47 24.27 -8.44
C LEU A 179 -12.44 23.87 -7.32
N ASP A 180 -13.60 24.51 -7.29
CA ASP A 180 -14.71 24.12 -6.41
C ASP A 180 -15.50 22.96 -6.99
N CYS A 181 -16.32 22.30 -6.15
CA CYS A 181 -17.14 21.20 -6.61
C CYS A 181 -18.10 21.65 -7.71
N PRO A 182 -18.08 21.02 -8.90
CA PRO A 182 -18.94 21.42 -10.02
C PRO A 182 -20.43 21.15 -9.78
N ARG A 183 -20.78 20.41 -8.72
CA ARG A 183 -22.18 20.11 -8.36
C ARG A 183 -22.76 21.06 -7.31
N CYS A 184 -21.96 21.54 -6.36
CA CYS A 184 -22.47 22.29 -5.22
C CYS A 184 -21.59 23.46 -4.75
N GLY A 185 -20.49 23.76 -5.45
CA GLY A 185 -19.51 24.78 -5.04
C GLY A 185 -18.71 24.44 -3.77
N GLY A 186 -18.87 23.24 -3.21
CA GLY A 186 -18.20 22.83 -1.97
C GLY A 186 -16.73 22.47 -2.16
N ILE A 187 -16.01 22.31 -1.04
CA ILE A 187 -14.58 21.99 -1.03
C ILE A 187 -14.31 20.62 -1.65
N LEU A 188 -13.41 20.59 -2.64
CA LEU A 188 -12.81 19.37 -3.17
C LEU A 188 -11.54 19.02 -2.39
N LYS A 189 -11.45 17.77 -1.93
CA LYS A 189 -10.28 17.20 -1.25
C LYS A 189 -9.90 15.89 -1.94
N PRO A 190 -8.61 15.53 -2.08
CA PRO A 190 -8.27 14.16 -2.46
C PRO A 190 -8.97 13.17 -1.52
N ASP A 191 -9.36 12.02 -2.06
CA ASP A 191 -9.96 10.93 -1.29
C ASP A 191 -8.88 10.18 -0.48
N VAL A 192 -8.07 10.93 0.26
CA VAL A 192 -7.00 10.48 1.14
C VAL A 192 -7.31 10.90 2.57
N VAL A 193 -7.06 10.02 3.53
CA VAL A 193 -7.19 10.33 4.96
C VAL A 193 -5.98 11.17 5.38
N TYR A 194 -6.24 12.43 5.75
CA TYR A 194 -5.19 13.34 6.23
C TYR A 194 -4.83 13.07 7.70
N TYR A 195 -3.72 13.68 8.15
CA TYR A 195 -3.46 13.77 9.59
C TYR A 195 -4.57 14.57 10.26
N GLY A 196 -5.01 14.12 11.44
CA GLY A 196 -6.18 14.66 12.14
C GLY A 196 -7.54 14.21 11.57
N ASP A 197 -7.57 13.47 10.47
CA ASP A 197 -8.78 12.85 9.91
C ASP A 197 -9.01 11.43 10.47
N VAL A 198 -10.21 10.90 10.25
CA VAL A 198 -10.60 9.55 10.70
C VAL A 198 -10.74 8.64 9.50
N VAL A 199 -10.11 7.46 9.56
CA VAL A 199 -10.31 6.42 8.55
C VAL A 199 -11.79 6.02 8.51
N PRO A 200 -12.46 6.07 7.34
CA PRO A 200 -13.87 5.71 7.19
C PRO A 200 -14.19 4.35 7.82
N ALA A 201 -15.33 4.27 8.52
CA ALA A 201 -15.73 3.09 9.26
C ALA A 201 -15.82 1.84 8.37
N GLU A 202 -16.39 1.98 7.17
CA GLU A 202 -16.50 0.90 6.19
C GLU A 202 -15.14 0.28 5.84
N ARG A 203 -14.12 1.11 5.55
CA ARG A 203 -12.76 0.64 5.25
C ARG A 203 -12.16 -0.12 6.44
N ARG A 204 -12.33 0.40 7.66
CA ARG A 204 -11.84 -0.25 8.88
C ARG A 204 -12.57 -1.57 9.17
N GLN A 205 -13.88 -1.61 9.00
CA GLN A 205 -14.70 -2.79 9.24
C GLN A 205 -14.39 -3.89 8.21
N ALA A 206 -14.24 -3.54 6.94
CA ALA A 206 -13.82 -4.49 5.90
C ALA A 206 -12.41 -5.05 6.17
N ALA A 207 -11.47 -4.21 6.59
CA ALA A 207 -10.13 -4.63 6.97
C ALA A 207 -10.16 -5.60 8.18
N GLN A 208 -10.98 -5.28 9.19
CA GLN A 208 -11.18 -6.14 10.36
C GLN A 208 -11.85 -7.47 9.99
N ALA A 209 -12.84 -7.45 9.09
CA ALA A 209 -13.53 -8.65 8.65
C ALA A 209 -12.60 -9.62 7.91
N GLY A 210 -11.64 -9.10 7.13
CA GLY A 210 -10.57 -9.91 6.55
C GLY A 210 -9.61 -10.46 7.62
N LEU A 211 -9.25 -9.65 8.62
CA LEU A 211 -8.37 -10.09 9.70
C LEU A 211 -8.99 -11.24 10.49
N ASN A 212 -10.30 -11.20 10.74
CA ASN A 212 -11.03 -12.26 11.42
C ASN A 212 -11.06 -13.60 10.67
N LYS A 213 -10.75 -13.61 9.37
CA LYS A 213 -10.68 -14.81 8.52
C LYS A 213 -9.25 -15.33 8.30
N ALA A 214 -8.26 -14.53 8.69
CA ALA A 214 -6.86 -14.82 8.47
C ALA A 214 -6.31 -15.76 9.54
N ASP A 215 -5.21 -16.43 9.21
CA ASP A 215 -4.44 -17.26 10.15
C ASP A 215 -3.09 -16.65 10.55
N ALA A 216 -2.65 -15.58 9.88
CA ALA A 216 -1.51 -14.78 10.28
C ALA A 216 -1.55 -13.36 9.70
N VAL A 217 -0.75 -12.46 10.28
CA VAL A 217 -0.51 -11.10 9.77
C VAL A 217 0.90 -10.99 9.21
N LEU A 218 1.04 -10.39 8.02
CA LEU A 218 2.32 -10.03 7.42
C LEU A 218 2.39 -8.52 7.16
N ALA A 219 3.22 -7.81 7.93
CA ALA A 219 3.52 -6.40 7.72
C ALA A 219 4.72 -6.24 6.77
N VAL A 220 4.56 -5.48 5.68
CA VAL A 220 5.60 -5.32 4.65
C VAL A 220 5.87 -3.85 4.38
N GLY A 221 7.12 -3.42 4.53
CA GLY A 221 7.53 -2.05 4.19
C GLY A 221 6.76 -0.97 4.97
N THR A 222 6.41 -1.24 6.23
CA THR A 222 5.72 -0.29 7.10
C THR A 222 6.34 -0.24 8.48
N SER A 223 6.50 0.97 9.03
CA SER A 223 6.94 1.16 10.42
C SER A 223 5.80 1.00 11.42
N LEU A 224 4.55 1.00 10.97
CA LEU A 224 3.36 0.95 11.83
C LEU A 224 3.35 2.01 12.94
N MET A 225 4.08 3.13 12.78
CA MET A 225 4.09 4.19 13.80
C MET A 225 2.72 4.84 13.94
N VAL A 226 1.98 4.96 12.83
CA VAL A 226 0.62 5.50 12.79
C VAL A 226 -0.37 4.45 13.31
N PHE A 227 -1.21 4.85 14.27
CA PHE A 227 -2.12 3.94 14.97
C PHE A 227 -3.16 3.27 14.05
N SER A 228 -3.52 3.89 12.93
CA SER A 228 -4.51 3.36 11.99
C SER A 228 -4.09 2.03 11.35
N GLY A 229 -2.79 1.81 11.12
CA GLY A 229 -2.24 0.53 10.71
C GLY A 229 -1.92 -0.38 11.91
N TYR A 230 -1.24 0.17 12.93
CA TYR A 230 -0.78 -0.59 14.11
C TYR A 230 -1.90 -1.31 14.87
N ARG A 231 -3.11 -0.73 14.91
CA ARG A 231 -4.26 -1.35 15.59
C ARG A 231 -4.53 -2.78 15.14
N PHE A 232 -4.36 -3.08 13.84
CA PHE A 232 -4.63 -4.42 13.34
C PHE A 232 -3.61 -5.43 13.86
N CYS A 233 -2.36 -5.02 14.09
CA CYS A 233 -1.36 -5.86 14.76
C CYS A 233 -1.71 -6.09 16.24
N ARG A 234 -2.22 -5.08 16.94
CA ARG A 234 -2.71 -5.25 18.32
C ARG A 234 -3.90 -6.21 18.40
N ASP A 235 -4.84 -6.07 17.47
CA ASP A 235 -6.04 -6.90 17.42
C ASP A 235 -5.65 -8.35 17.06
N ALA A 236 -4.78 -8.54 16.07
CA ALA A 236 -4.22 -9.85 15.72
C ALA A 236 -3.50 -10.52 16.90
N HIS A 237 -2.68 -9.77 17.65
CA HIS A 237 -2.01 -10.27 18.84
C HIS A 237 -3.01 -10.71 19.92
N SER A 238 -4.07 -9.93 20.13
CA SER A 238 -5.14 -10.25 21.09
C SER A 238 -5.95 -11.49 20.66
N MET A 239 -6.02 -11.77 19.36
CA MET A 239 -6.60 -12.99 18.79
C MET A 239 -5.66 -14.20 18.83
N GLY A 240 -4.41 -14.02 19.28
CA GLY A 240 -3.39 -15.08 19.28
C GLY A 240 -2.83 -15.42 17.89
N LEU A 241 -3.03 -14.56 16.89
CA LEU A 241 -2.50 -14.78 15.55
C LEU A 241 -0.99 -14.48 15.50
N PRO A 242 -0.20 -15.30 14.79
CA PRO A 242 1.19 -14.99 14.52
C PRO A 242 1.31 -13.75 13.63
N ILE A 243 2.21 -12.85 14.03
CA ILE A 243 2.49 -11.60 13.31
C ILE A 243 3.93 -11.65 12.82
N ALA A 244 4.13 -11.36 11.54
CA ALA A 244 5.44 -11.27 10.93
C ALA A 244 5.68 -9.88 10.31
N SER A 245 6.93 -9.46 10.25
CA SER A 245 7.33 -8.21 9.59
C SER A 245 8.52 -8.42 8.65
N LEU A 246 8.41 -7.85 7.45
CA LEU A 246 9.50 -7.68 6.49
C LEU A 246 9.69 -6.19 6.23
N SER A 247 10.74 -5.60 6.79
CA SER A 247 11.07 -4.18 6.67
C SER A 247 12.52 -3.93 7.03
N LEU A 248 13.17 -2.92 6.45
CA LEU A 248 14.55 -2.55 6.83
C LEU A 248 14.60 -1.92 8.23
N GLY A 249 13.62 -1.07 8.54
CA GLY A 249 13.56 -0.28 9.77
C GLY A 249 12.82 -0.94 10.93
N VAL A 250 12.83 -0.27 12.07
CA VAL A 250 12.02 -0.65 13.24
C VAL A 250 10.52 -0.53 12.94
N THR A 251 9.73 -1.38 13.58
CA THR A 251 8.28 -1.25 13.56
C THR A 251 7.75 -1.03 14.98
N ARG A 252 6.67 -0.27 15.11
CA ARG A 252 5.97 -0.11 16.39
C ARG A 252 5.44 -1.44 16.95
N ALA A 253 5.29 -2.44 16.08
CA ALA A 253 4.82 -3.76 16.44
C ALA A 253 5.93 -4.73 16.83
N ASP A 254 7.21 -4.31 16.92
CA ASP A 254 8.36 -5.21 17.14
C ASP A 254 8.16 -6.15 18.35
N THR A 255 7.55 -5.69 19.44
CA THR A 255 7.26 -6.51 20.64
C THR A 255 6.09 -7.49 20.48
N LEU A 256 5.30 -7.36 19.41
CA LEU A 256 4.17 -8.24 19.08
C LEU A 256 4.53 -9.28 18.01
N LEU A 257 5.71 -9.18 17.39
CA LEU A 257 6.11 -10.03 16.27
C LEU A 257 6.53 -11.41 16.74
N SER A 258 5.99 -12.44 16.10
CA SER A 258 6.52 -13.80 16.13
C SER A 258 7.73 -13.98 15.21
N HIS A 259 7.79 -13.20 14.12
CA HIS A 259 8.83 -13.28 13.11
C HIS A 259 9.22 -11.87 12.63
N GLN A 260 10.52 -11.63 12.47
CA GLN A 260 11.02 -10.36 11.94
C GLN A 260 12.17 -10.62 10.96
N TRP A 261 12.06 -10.04 9.78
CA TRP A 261 13.11 -10.01 8.76
C TRP A 261 13.49 -8.56 8.46
N ARG A 262 14.69 -8.18 8.90
CA ARG A 262 15.33 -6.92 8.54
C ARG A 262 16.14 -7.10 7.26
N ALA A 263 15.47 -6.96 6.12
CA ALA A 263 16.06 -7.24 4.82
C ALA A 263 15.33 -6.46 3.69
N PRO A 264 15.96 -6.30 2.50
CA PRO A 264 15.33 -5.69 1.34
C PRO A 264 14.06 -6.43 0.90
N LEU A 265 12.98 -5.69 0.63
CA LEU A 265 11.65 -6.26 0.38
C LEU A 265 11.60 -7.09 -0.91
N THR A 266 11.94 -6.47 -2.05
CA THR A 266 11.83 -7.07 -3.38
C THR A 266 12.62 -8.38 -3.49
N PRO A 267 13.92 -8.45 -3.12
CA PRO A 267 14.68 -9.69 -3.22
C PRO A 267 14.13 -10.83 -2.35
N VAL A 268 13.72 -10.52 -1.11
CA VAL A 268 13.20 -11.53 -0.17
C VAL A 268 11.85 -12.06 -0.62
N LEU A 269 10.91 -11.19 -0.99
CA LEU A 269 9.58 -11.59 -1.49
C LEU A 269 9.69 -12.40 -2.79
N THR A 270 10.55 -11.97 -3.71
CA THR A 270 10.79 -12.69 -4.97
C THR A 270 11.36 -14.09 -4.71
N HIS A 271 12.28 -14.21 -3.75
CA HIS A 271 12.83 -15.51 -3.37
C HIS A 271 11.75 -16.41 -2.76
N ALA A 272 10.92 -15.88 -1.87
CA ALA A 272 9.82 -16.62 -1.25
C ALA A 272 8.82 -17.15 -2.30
N VAL A 273 8.39 -16.29 -3.22
CA VAL A 273 7.49 -16.68 -4.34
C VAL A 273 8.10 -17.81 -5.18
N LYS A 274 9.37 -17.69 -5.58
CA LYS A 274 10.06 -18.75 -6.35
C LYS A 274 10.05 -20.09 -5.61
N ARG A 275 10.33 -20.07 -4.31
CA ARG A 275 10.31 -21.27 -3.43
C ARG A 275 8.93 -21.93 -3.42
N LEU A 276 7.89 -21.13 -3.18
CA LEU A 276 6.50 -21.60 -3.12
C LEU A 276 6.04 -22.16 -4.47
N THR A 277 6.42 -21.52 -5.58
CA THR A 277 6.10 -22.01 -6.93
C THR A 277 6.73 -23.36 -7.22
N LEU A 278 7.99 -23.56 -6.82
CA LEU A 278 8.67 -24.87 -6.97
C LEU A 278 8.01 -25.95 -6.10
N GLY A 279 7.58 -25.60 -4.89
CA GLY A 279 6.83 -26.49 -4.00
C GLY A 279 5.48 -26.94 -4.58
N GLN A 280 4.69 -26.00 -5.12
CA GLN A 280 3.41 -26.32 -5.77
C GLN A 280 3.58 -27.24 -6.98
N ARG A 281 4.57 -26.96 -7.85
CA ARG A 281 4.85 -27.82 -9.01
C ARG A 281 5.24 -29.24 -8.61
N ALA A 282 6.03 -29.41 -7.55
CA ALA A 282 6.40 -30.74 -7.06
C ALA A 282 5.17 -31.54 -6.59
N LEU A 283 4.23 -30.89 -5.88
CA LEU A 283 2.97 -31.49 -5.46
C LEU A 283 2.10 -31.91 -6.65
N ASP A 284 1.98 -31.05 -7.67
CA ASP A 284 1.21 -31.35 -8.89
C ASP A 284 1.81 -32.53 -9.67
N THR A 285 3.14 -32.65 -9.74
CA THR A 285 3.82 -33.75 -10.44
C THR A 285 3.73 -35.10 -9.72
N HIS A 286 3.61 -35.10 -8.39
CA HIS A 286 3.46 -36.31 -7.59
C HIS A 286 1.99 -36.74 -7.39
N GLY A 287 1.02 -35.94 -7.83
CA GLY A 287 -0.42 -36.22 -7.77
C GLY A 287 -1.01 -37.00 -8.94
N LEU A 288 -0.22 -37.39 -9.95
CA LEU A 288 -0.68 -38.26 -11.04
C LEU A 288 -0.53 -39.75 -10.61
N PRO A 289 -1.61 -40.52 -10.49
CA PRO A 289 -1.49 -41.97 -10.34
C PRO A 289 -0.85 -42.52 -11.62
N SER A 290 0.26 -43.24 -11.47
CA SER A 290 0.83 -44.05 -12.53
C SER A 290 -0.20 -45.10 -12.95
N SER A 291 -0.90 -44.87 -14.05
CA SER A 291 -1.67 -45.91 -14.72
C SER A 291 -0.69 -46.86 -15.42
N GLN A 292 -0.09 -47.76 -14.66
CA GLN A 292 0.53 -48.96 -15.19
C GLN A 292 -0.06 -50.21 -14.52
N ASN A 293 -0.28 -51.21 -15.36
CA ASN A 293 -0.67 -52.60 -15.09
C ASN A 293 -2.16 -52.92 -14.87
N ARG A 294 -2.85 -53.16 -16.00
CA ARG A 294 -3.51 -54.47 -16.21
C ARG A 294 -3.10 -55.06 -17.56
N GLN A 295 -1.99 -55.79 -17.56
CA GLN A 295 -1.93 -57.01 -18.39
C GLN A 295 -2.62 -58.11 -17.58
N GLY A 296 -3.69 -58.67 -18.14
CA GLY A 296 -4.39 -59.82 -17.61
C GLY A 296 -5.05 -60.50 -18.79
N ALA A 297 -4.43 -61.60 -19.21
CA ALA A 297 -4.80 -62.42 -20.34
C ALA A 297 -6.20 -63.01 -20.20
N SER A 298 -6.89 -63.20 -21.32
CA SER A 298 -7.78 -64.34 -21.51
C SER A 298 -7.77 -64.76 -22.98
N ARG A 299 -7.14 -65.91 -23.22
CA ARG A 299 -7.45 -66.79 -24.33
C ARG A 299 -8.86 -67.36 -24.09
N SER A 300 -9.77 -67.23 -25.05
CA SER A 300 -10.77 -68.23 -25.48
C SER A 300 -11.44 -67.66 -26.72
#